data_AF-A0AAD8ELJ3-F1
#
_entry.id   AF-A0AAD8ELJ3-F1
#
_cell.length_a   1.000
_cell.length_b   1.000
_cell.length_c   1.000
_cell.angle_alpha   90.00
_cell.angle_beta   90.00
_cell.angle_gamma   90.00
#
_symmetry.space_group_name_H-M   'P 1'
#
loop_
_entity.id
_entity.type
_entity.pdbx_description
1 polymer ?
#
loop_
_entity_poly.entity_id
_entity_poly.type
_entity_poly.pdbx_seq_one_letter_code
_entity_poly.pdbx_strand_id
1 'polypeptide(L)'
;MIFKPATWALLVVLYLVGSVLLCKVAKLTSNIREYPSFRNLAKCMTLTWASVLEIPINKMPKTQILRIIFFFWIAYCLVISSIYKSSLISFMTEPRLEASIETFHQLLESRLPLGYTVGLAEYFESRIQSSLVYCSDINWCLTYVAHHNNMSLVSDEWYVKYLIPIHFLDGNGISLLEILDEYVISYHVVMILSKGHVLLDRFNIIISRITEGGLLVKWMRDINMNRTLGDAAYSNDEWRRLTLIHLQGPLFLLLFGLGVSFVTLLLEVVCKKRLFCV
;
A
#
# COMPACT_ATOMS: atom_id res chain seq x y z
N MET A 1 -2.49 -2.32 9.24
CA MET A 1 -1.35 -3.13 9.78
C MET A 1 -0.90 -4.10 8.70
N ILE A 2 0.40 -4.16 8.41
CA ILE A 2 0.96 -4.95 7.28
C ILE A 2 0.74 -6.46 7.45
N PHE A 3 0.80 -6.95 8.70
CA PHE A 3 0.67 -8.37 9.03
C PHE A 3 -0.37 -8.57 10.13
N LYS A 4 -1.21 -9.61 9.98
CA LYS A 4 -2.20 -9.98 11.00
C LYS A 4 -1.49 -10.48 12.28
N PRO A 5 -1.99 -10.20 13.49
CA PRO A 5 -1.35 -10.63 14.74
C PRO A 5 -1.05 -12.14 14.80
N ALA A 6 -1.90 -12.96 14.20
CA ALA A 6 -1.70 -14.41 14.10
C ALA A 6 -0.40 -14.80 13.38
N THR A 7 0.02 -14.04 12.36
CA THR A 7 1.27 -14.31 11.63
C THR A 7 2.50 -14.04 12.48
N TRP A 8 2.49 -12.98 13.30
CA TRP A 8 3.55 -12.71 14.27
C TRP A 8 3.65 -13.80 15.33
N ALA A 9 2.52 -14.26 15.86
CA ALA A 9 2.51 -15.38 16.81
C ALA A 9 3.11 -16.65 16.19
N LEU A 10 2.76 -16.95 14.93
CA LEU A 10 3.31 -18.11 14.21
C LEU A 10 4.82 -18.00 13.97
N LEU A 11 5.34 -16.82 13.62
CA LEU A 11 6.79 -16.59 13.47
C LEU A 11 7.54 -16.80 14.79
N VAL A 12 7.00 -16.33 15.92
CA VAL A 12 7.59 -16.57 17.24
C VAL A 12 7.60 -18.05 17.59
N VAL A 13 6.51 -18.77 17.29
CA VAL A 13 6.43 -20.22 17.51
C VAL A 13 7.45 -20.97 16.65
N LEU A 14 7.55 -20.65 15.35
CA LEU A 14 8.54 -21.26 14.46
C LEU A 14 9.98 -20.97 14.92
N TYR A 15 10.23 -19.76 15.42
CA TYR A 15 11.52 -19.41 16.02
C TYR A 15 11.87 -20.27 17.23
N LEU A 16 10.94 -20.40 18.19
CA LEU A 16 11.16 -21.22 19.38
C LEU A 16 11.35 -22.70 19.02
N VAL A 17 10.55 -23.23 18.10
CA VAL A 17 10.66 -24.61 17.63
C VAL A 17 12.00 -24.84 16.92
N GLY A 18 12.40 -23.97 15.99
CA GLY A 18 13.68 -24.07 15.29
C GLY A 18 14.88 -24.02 16.24
N SER A 19 14.83 -23.13 17.25
CA SER A 19 15.84 -23.04 18.29
C SER A 19 15.92 -24.33 19.11
N VAL A 20 14.79 -24.81 19.65
CA VAL A 20 14.75 -26.05 20.45
C VAL A 20 15.20 -27.27 19.64
N LEU A 21 14.81 -27.38 18.37
CA LEU A 21 15.24 -28.45 17.47
C LEU A 21 16.77 -28.46 17.31
N LEU A 22 17.37 -27.31 17.00
CA LEU A 22 18.82 -27.17 16.87
C LEU A 22 19.53 -27.57 18.16
N CYS A 23 19.08 -27.12 19.34
CA CYS A 23 19.74 -27.47 20.58
C CYS A 23 19.52 -28.94 21.00
N LYS A 24 18.36 -29.54 20.68
CA LYS A 24 18.09 -30.97 20.94
C LYS A 24 18.96 -31.86 20.06
N VAL A 25 19.05 -31.56 18.76
CA VAL A 25 19.92 -32.30 17.84
C VAL A 25 21.38 -32.18 18.27
N ALA A 26 21.83 -30.97 18.64
CA ALA A 26 23.19 -30.76 19.16
C ALA A 26 23.48 -31.54 20.46
N LYS A 27 22.46 -31.83 21.28
CA LYS A 27 22.59 -32.70 22.46
C LYS A 27 22.58 -34.18 22.10
N LEU A 28 21.78 -34.58 21.11
CA LEU A 28 21.62 -35.97 20.67
C LEU A 28 22.88 -36.49 19.97
N THR A 29 23.58 -35.64 19.21
CA THR A 29 24.82 -36.00 18.51
C THR A 29 26.05 -35.95 19.43
N SER A 30 25.90 -36.39 20.68
CA SER A 30 26.90 -36.30 21.77
C SER A 30 28.25 -36.95 21.48
N ASN A 31 28.38 -37.69 20.38
CA ASN A 31 29.59 -38.40 19.99
C ASN A 31 30.71 -37.47 19.46
N ILE A 32 30.37 -36.23 19.07
CA ILE A 32 31.33 -35.20 18.60
C ILE A 32 31.25 -33.99 19.54
N ARG A 33 32.40 -33.44 19.97
CA ARG A 33 32.47 -32.23 20.82
C ARG A 33 32.01 -30.98 20.04
N GLU A 34 30.70 -30.77 20.00
CA GLU A 34 30.07 -29.54 19.51
C GLU A 34 30.38 -28.34 20.40
N TYR A 35 30.28 -27.12 19.85
CA TYR A 35 30.49 -25.91 20.63
C TYR A 35 29.46 -25.80 21.78
N PRO A 36 29.88 -25.36 22.98
CA PRO A 36 28.98 -25.23 24.12
C PRO A 36 27.83 -24.23 23.88
N SER A 37 27.97 -23.36 22.87
CA SER A 37 26.95 -22.42 22.45
C SER A 37 25.70 -23.10 21.85
N PHE A 38 25.83 -24.28 21.23
CA PHE A 38 24.68 -25.05 20.71
C PHE A 38 24.03 -25.97 21.75
N ARG A 39 24.74 -26.30 22.84
CA ARG A 39 24.23 -27.20 23.90
C ARG A 39 23.38 -26.47 24.94
N ASN A 40 23.71 -25.21 25.25
CA ASN A 40 22.93 -24.41 26.19
C ASN A 40 21.77 -23.73 25.44
N LEU A 41 20.55 -23.94 25.92
CA LEU A 41 19.33 -23.40 25.31
C LEU A 41 19.40 -21.87 25.16
N ALA A 42 19.85 -21.15 26.19
CA ALA A 42 19.93 -19.69 26.15
C ALA A 42 20.94 -19.19 25.10
N LYS A 43 22.12 -19.83 25.02
CA LYS A 43 23.15 -19.45 24.03
C LYS A 43 22.73 -19.81 22.60
N CYS A 44 22.02 -20.93 22.45
CA CYS A 44 21.46 -21.40 21.19
C CYS A 44 20.33 -20.48 20.71
N MET A 45 19.48 -19.99 21.62
CA MET A 45 18.48 -18.94 21.36
C MET A 45 19.12 -17.63 20.91
N THR A 46 20.20 -17.17 21.55
CA THR A 46 20.90 -15.96 21.11
C THR A 46 21.54 -16.10 19.71
N LEU A 47 22.08 -17.28 19.39
CA LEU A 47 22.65 -17.55 18.05
C LEU A 47 21.56 -17.60 16.98
N THR A 48 20.46 -18.28 17.26
CA THR A 48 19.31 -18.35 16.34
C THR A 48 18.61 -17.01 16.18
N TRP A 49 18.57 -16.19 17.24
CA TRP A 49 18.10 -14.80 17.15
C TRP A 49 19.02 -13.94 16.27
N ALA A 50 20.34 -14.08 16.42
CA ALA A 50 21.30 -13.39 15.56
C ALA A 50 21.12 -13.75 14.07
N SER A 51 20.83 -15.02 13.74
CA SER A 51 20.53 -15.40 12.35
C SER A 51 19.23 -14.79 11.80
N VAL A 52 18.20 -14.61 12.63
CA VAL A 52 16.95 -13.93 12.21
C VAL A 52 17.22 -12.46 11.90
N LEU A 53 18.14 -11.83 12.65
CA LEU A 53 18.62 -10.47 12.40
C LEU A 53 19.67 -10.38 11.29
N GLU A 54 19.95 -11.47 10.56
CA GLU A 54 20.97 -11.55 9.51
C GLU A 54 22.40 -11.17 9.98
N ILE A 55 22.66 -11.31 11.27
CA ILE A 55 23.99 -11.05 11.84
C ILE A 55 24.88 -12.28 11.55
N PRO A 56 26.10 -12.09 11.02
CA PRO A 56 26.99 -13.20 10.70
C PRO A 56 27.39 -14.00 11.95
N ILE A 57 27.25 -15.32 11.89
CA ILE A 57 27.59 -16.23 12.99
C ILE A 57 28.97 -16.84 12.73
N ASN A 58 29.94 -16.48 13.58
CA ASN A 58 31.33 -16.96 13.44
C ASN A 58 31.57 -18.40 13.96
N LYS A 59 30.52 -19.08 14.44
CA LYS A 59 30.62 -20.44 15.02
C LYS A 59 29.73 -21.40 14.26
N MET A 60 30.31 -22.13 13.32
CA MET A 60 29.60 -23.15 12.56
C MET A 60 29.48 -24.47 13.33
N PRO A 61 28.35 -25.19 13.20
CA PRO A 61 28.22 -26.54 13.73
C PRO A 61 29.21 -27.51 13.06
N LYS A 62 29.73 -28.49 13.82
CA LYS A 62 30.75 -29.42 13.31
C LYS A 62 30.16 -30.65 12.63
N THR A 63 29.03 -31.15 13.13
CA THR A 63 28.35 -32.34 12.61
C THR A 63 27.62 -32.04 11.29
N GLN A 64 27.71 -32.95 10.32
CA GLN A 64 27.03 -32.81 9.01
C GLN A 64 25.50 -32.65 9.13
N ILE A 65 24.85 -33.44 10.00
CA ILE A 65 23.40 -33.35 10.24
C ILE A 65 23.02 -31.96 10.75
N LEU A 66 23.74 -31.46 11.77
CA LEU A 66 23.48 -30.14 12.35
C LEU A 66 23.77 -29.02 11.35
N ARG A 67 24.77 -29.18 10.48
CA ARG A 67 25.09 -28.23 9.41
C ARG A 67 23.98 -28.13 8.36
N ILE A 68 23.39 -29.26 7.96
CA ILE A 68 22.25 -29.27 7.03
C ILE A 68 21.03 -28.56 7.66
N ILE A 69 20.68 -28.89 8.89
CA ILE A 69 19.55 -28.23 9.59
C ILE A 69 19.80 -26.74 9.74
N PHE A 70 21.03 -26.35 10.13
CA PHE A 70 21.41 -24.95 10.27
C PHE A 70 21.39 -24.20 8.93
N PHE A 71 21.75 -24.86 7.83
CA PHE A 71 21.62 -24.29 6.49
C PHE A 71 20.16 -24.00 6.13
N PHE A 72 19.26 -24.96 6.33
CA PHE A 72 17.82 -24.75 6.11
C PHE A 72 17.25 -23.64 7.02
N TRP A 73 17.73 -23.56 8.27
CA TRP A 73 17.36 -22.49 9.19
C TRP A 73 17.77 -21.11 8.67
N ILE A 74 19.00 -20.96 8.17
CA ILE A 74 19.47 -19.69 7.57
C ILE A 74 18.65 -19.36 6.32
N ALA A 75 18.42 -20.34 5.44
CA ALA A 75 17.62 -20.13 4.23
C ALA A 75 16.19 -19.66 4.57
N TYR A 76 15.57 -20.27 5.59
CA TYR A 76 14.28 -19.83 6.12
C TYR A 76 14.32 -18.39 6.62
N CYS A 77 15.32 -18.03 7.44
CA CYS A 77 15.48 -16.67 7.95
C CYS A 77 15.59 -15.65 6.81
N LEU A 78 16.40 -15.96 5.77
CA LEU A 78 16.60 -15.10 4.60
C LEU A 78 15.32 -14.90 3.77
N VAL A 79 14.53 -15.97 3.58
CA VAL A 79 13.27 -15.86 2.84
C VAL A 79 12.27 -14.99 3.61
N ILE A 80 12.10 -15.23 4.91
CA ILE A 80 11.17 -14.46 5.74
C ILE A 80 11.58 -12.99 5.83
N SER A 81 12.87 -12.71 6.04
CA SER A 81 13.36 -11.32 6.11
C SER A 81 13.20 -10.60 4.78
N SER A 82 13.40 -11.28 3.65
CA SER A 82 13.20 -10.71 2.31
C SER A 82 11.72 -10.38 2.05
N ILE A 83 10.81 -11.27 2.42
CA ILE A 83 9.36 -11.03 2.30
C ILE A 83 8.95 -9.84 3.18
N TYR A 84 9.44 -9.79 4.42
CA TYR A 84 9.16 -8.68 5.33
C TYR A 84 9.66 -7.35 4.79
N LYS A 85 10.93 -7.28 4.36
CA LYS A 85 11.55 -6.07 3.78
C LYS A 85 10.80 -5.62 2.53
N SER A 86 10.48 -6.53 1.60
CA SER A 86 9.75 -6.22 0.38
C SER A 86 8.36 -5.65 0.67
N SER A 87 7.61 -6.30 1.56
CA SER A 87 6.27 -5.83 1.96
C SER A 87 6.32 -4.47 2.66
N LEU A 88 7.34 -4.25 3.50
CA LEU A 88 7.55 -2.97 4.18
C LEU A 88 7.91 -1.86 3.21
N ILE A 89 8.77 -2.12 2.22
CA ILE A 89 9.13 -1.16 1.18
C ILE A 89 7.88 -0.77 0.39
N SER A 90 7.13 -1.75 -0.11
CA SER A 90 5.87 -1.50 -0.85
C SER A 90 4.90 -0.64 -0.02
N PHE A 91 4.73 -0.95 1.27
CA PHE A 91 3.89 -0.15 2.16
C PHE A 91 4.40 1.30 2.38
N MET A 92 5.72 1.51 2.40
CA MET A 92 6.29 2.85 2.58
C MET A 92 6.28 3.66 1.27
N THR A 93 6.33 3.00 0.11
CA THR A 93 6.34 3.66 -1.19
C THR A 93 4.93 3.96 -1.69
N GLU A 94 3.97 3.07 -1.44
CA GLU A 94 2.57 3.24 -1.83
C GLU A 94 1.72 3.52 -0.60
N PRO A 95 1.31 4.78 -0.37
CA PRO A 95 0.22 5.05 0.56
C PRO A 95 -1.03 4.41 -0.05
N ARG A 96 -1.39 3.20 0.39
CA ARG A 96 -2.74 2.70 0.17
C ARG A 96 -3.66 3.65 0.93
N LEU A 97 -4.30 4.57 0.19
CA LEU A 97 -5.46 5.30 0.67
C LEU A 97 -6.45 4.26 1.22
N GLU A 98 -7.26 4.70 2.18
CA GLU A 98 -8.29 3.87 2.84
C GLU A 98 -9.08 3.04 1.84
N ALA A 99 -9.64 1.90 2.27
CA ALA A 99 -10.38 1.01 1.39
C ALA A 99 -11.44 1.81 0.62
N SER A 100 -11.14 2.11 -0.64
CA SER A 100 -11.98 2.91 -1.49
C SER A 100 -13.21 2.10 -1.86
N ILE A 101 -14.28 2.82 -2.16
CA ILE A 101 -15.50 2.22 -2.67
C ILE A 101 -15.19 1.79 -4.11
N GLU A 102 -15.00 0.49 -4.32
CA GLU A 102 -14.58 -0.07 -5.61
C GLU A 102 -15.77 -0.36 -6.54
N THR A 103 -16.98 -0.53 -5.97
CA THR A 103 -18.19 -0.86 -6.76
C THR A 103 -19.34 0.10 -6.49
N PHE A 104 -20.21 0.25 -7.48
CA PHE A 104 -21.40 1.10 -7.37
C PHE A 104 -22.35 0.55 -6.30
N HIS A 105 -22.39 -0.77 -6.11
CA HIS A 105 -23.16 -1.39 -5.03
C HIS A 105 -22.66 -0.99 -3.64
N GLN A 106 -21.34 -1.01 -3.42
CA GLN A 106 -20.74 -0.55 -2.16
C GLN A 106 -21.00 0.95 -1.93
N LEU A 107 -21.04 1.75 -3.01
CA LEU A 107 -21.41 3.16 -2.92
C LEU A 107 -22.84 3.35 -2.40
N LEU A 108 -23.80 2.56 -2.90
CA LEU A 108 -25.17 2.60 -2.43
C LEU A 108 -25.31 2.13 -0.97
N GLU A 109 -24.56 1.11 -0.56
CA GLU A 109 -24.53 0.64 0.84
C GLU A 109 -23.93 1.67 1.80
N SER A 110 -22.95 2.46 1.34
CA SER A 110 -22.29 3.51 2.13
C SER A 110 -23.22 4.67 2.51
N ARG A 111 -24.40 4.77 1.88
CA ARG A 111 -25.39 5.86 2.05
C ARG A 111 -24.84 7.27 1.77
N LEU A 112 -23.76 7.37 0.99
CA LEU A 112 -23.28 8.65 0.52
C LEU A 112 -24.31 9.27 -0.46
N PRO A 113 -24.64 10.56 -0.31
CA PRO A 113 -25.49 11.25 -1.28
C PRO A 113 -24.80 11.29 -2.64
N LEU A 114 -25.56 10.99 -3.70
CA LEU A 114 -25.07 10.87 -5.05
C LEU A 114 -25.37 12.17 -5.81
N GLY A 115 -24.35 12.99 -6.00
CA GLY A 115 -24.42 14.18 -6.84
C GLY A 115 -24.61 13.81 -8.31
N TYR A 116 -25.44 14.56 -9.04
CA TYR A 116 -25.60 14.38 -10.48
C TYR A 116 -25.75 15.72 -11.21
N THR A 117 -25.36 15.76 -12.48
CA THR A 117 -25.56 16.90 -13.38
C THR A 117 -26.80 16.73 -14.26
N VAL A 118 -27.24 17.82 -14.90
CA VAL A 118 -28.47 17.86 -15.73
C VAL A 118 -28.58 16.67 -16.69
N GLY A 119 -29.77 16.08 -16.77
CA GLY A 119 -30.10 14.99 -17.69
C GLY A 119 -29.78 13.58 -17.20
N LEU A 120 -29.05 13.42 -16.10
CA LEU A 120 -28.67 12.09 -15.59
C LEU A 120 -29.71 11.47 -14.65
N ALA A 121 -30.55 12.26 -13.97
CA ALA A 121 -31.54 11.77 -13.01
C ALA A 121 -32.57 10.80 -13.60
N GLU A 122 -32.92 10.96 -14.88
CA GLU A 122 -33.94 10.15 -15.57
C GLU A 122 -33.47 8.71 -15.83
N TYR A 123 -32.15 8.49 -15.85
CA TYR A 123 -31.57 7.17 -16.08
C TYR A 123 -31.43 6.33 -14.80
N PHE A 124 -31.63 6.94 -13.63
CA PHE A 124 -31.55 6.24 -12.35
C PHE A 124 -32.88 5.63 -11.93
N GLU A 125 -32.83 4.44 -11.32
CA GLU A 125 -34.00 3.79 -10.73
C GLU A 125 -34.62 4.65 -9.61
N SER A 126 -35.94 4.51 -9.44
CA SER A 126 -36.73 5.27 -8.44
C SER A 126 -36.23 5.13 -7.00
N ARG A 127 -35.56 4.02 -6.64
CA ARG A 127 -34.95 3.85 -5.30
C ARG A 127 -33.76 4.79 -5.08
N ILE A 128 -32.95 5.00 -6.11
CA ILE A 128 -31.72 5.81 -6.06
C ILE A 128 -32.06 7.30 -6.15
N GLN A 129 -33.20 7.66 -6.76
CA GLN A 129 -33.66 9.05 -6.87
C GLN A 129 -33.81 9.76 -5.52
N SER A 130 -34.08 9.02 -4.44
CA SER A 130 -34.22 9.60 -3.10
C SER A 130 -32.90 10.09 -2.48
N SER A 131 -31.75 9.58 -2.95
CA SER A 131 -30.41 9.97 -2.50
C SER A 131 -29.67 10.84 -3.51
N LEU A 132 -30.33 11.23 -4.60
CA LEU A 132 -29.76 12.10 -5.64
C LEU A 132 -29.73 13.56 -5.18
N VAL A 133 -28.59 14.21 -5.37
CA VAL A 133 -28.39 15.63 -5.11
C VAL A 133 -28.09 16.33 -6.42
N TYR A 134 -28.93 17.29 -6.82
CA TYR A 134 -28.69 18.05 -8.03
C TYR A 134 -27.49 18.97 -7.86
N CYS A 135 -26.51 18.81 -8.75
CA CYS A 135 -25.32 19.64 -8.83
C CYS A 135 -25.45 20.60 -10.01
N SER A 136 -25.56 21.91 -9.73
CA SER A 136 -25.66 22.95 -10.77
C SER A 136 -24.30 23.31 -11.37
N ASP A 137 -23.24 23.31 -10.57
CA ASP A 137 -21.87 23.61 -11.01
C ASP A 137 -20.96 22.42 -10.69
N ILE A 138 -20.60 21.70 -11.76
CA ILE A 138 -19.77 20.50 -11.68
C ILE A 138 -18.40 20.76 -11.06
N ASN A 139 -17.80 21.94 -11.29
CA ASN A 139 -16.48 22.25 -10.78
C ASN A 139 -16.54 22.48 -9.26
N TRP A 140 -17.58 23.17 -8.81
CA TRP A 140 -17.82 23.35 -7.39
C TRP A 140 -18.08 22.01 -6.69
N CYS A 141 -18.92 21.15 -7.26
CA CYS A 141 -19.21 19.84 -6.68
C CYS A 141 -17.97 18.93 -6.64
N LEU A 142 -17.16 18.90 -7.72
CA LEU A 142 -15.89 18.16 -7.73
C LEU A 142 -14.95 18.65 -6.63
N THR A 143 -14.84 19.97 -6.46
CA THR A 143 -14.04 20.59 -5.39
C THR A 143 -14.58 20.24 -4.01
N TYR A 144 -15.90 20.22 -3.85
CA TYR A 144 -16.54 19.88 -2.59
C TYR A 144 -16.31 18.40 -2.22
N VAL A 145 -16.50 17.48 -3.18
CA VAL A 145 -16.21 16.03 -3.03
C VAL A 145 -14.76 15.83 -2.60
N ALA A 146 -13.81 16.48 -3.27
CA ALA A 146 -12.38 16.34 -3.02
C ALA A 146 -11.95 16.74 -1.60
N HIS A 147 -12.68 17.64 -0.94
CA HIS A 147 -12.31 18.16 0.38
C HIS A 147 -13.16 17.64 1.54
N HIS A 148 -14.40 17.22 1.29
CA HIS A 148 -15.33 16.88 2.37
C HIS A 148 -15.61 15.38 2.50
N ASN A 149 -15.27 14.55 1.50
CA ASN A 149 -15.45 13.08 1.49
C ASN A 149 -16.85 12.61 1.96
N ASN A 150 -17.88 13.45 1.82
CA ASN A 150 -19.22 13.21 2.34
C ASN A 150 -20.29 13.11 1.25
N MET A 151 -19.89 13.16 -0.01
CA MET A 151 -20.75 12.96 -1.16
C MET A 151 -19.96 12.31 -2.28
N SER A 152 -20.66 11.60 -3.15
CA SER A 152 -20.15 11.11 -4.42
C SER A 152 -20.73 11.93 -5.58
N LEU A 153 -20.15 11.83 -6.76
CA LEU A 153 -20.60 12.57 -7.94
C LEU A 153 -20.57 11.67 -9.17
N VAL A 154 -21.67 11.65 -9.91
CA VAL A 154 -21.76 11.05 -11.25
C VAL A 154 -21.42 12.13 -12.26
N SER A 155 -20.40 11.88 -13.08
CA SER A 155 -19.90 12.80 -14.08
C SER A 155 -19.30 12.07 -15.28
N ASP A 156 -19.00 12.83 -16.34
CA ASP A 156 -18.30 12.33 -17.51
C ASP A 156 -16.85 11.98 -17.17
N GLU A 157 -16.46 10.74 -17.45
CA GLU A 157 -15.13 10.21 -17.14
C GLU A 157 -14.01 11.06 -17.77
N TRP A 158 -14.17 11.46 -19.04
CA TRP A 158 -13.16 12.23 -19.76
C TRP A 158 -12.97 13.60 -19.14
N TYR A 159 -14.07 14.25 -18.75
CA TYR A 159 -14.03 15.54 -18.07
C TYR A 159 -13.29 15.46 -16.74
N VAL A 160 -13.61 14.47 -15.89
CA VAL A 160 -12.96 14.32 -14.58
C VAL A 160 -11.50 13.92 -14.72
N LYS A 161 -11.17 12.94 -15.58
CA LYS A 161 -9.78 12.53 -15.86
C LYS A 161 -8.93 13.69 -16.36
N TYR A 162 -9.52 14.59 -17.13
CA TYR A 162 -8.86 15.80 -17.60
C TYR A 162 -8.60 16.81 -16.48
N LEU A 163 -9.50 16.94 -15.49
CA LEU A 163 -9.39 17.93 -14.42
C LEU A 163 -8.52 17.49 -13.24
N ILE A 164 -8.47 16.20 -12.91
CA ILE A 164 -7.68 15.65 -11.80
C ILE A 164 -6.26 16.20 -11.76
N PRO A 165 -5.43 16.09 -12.82
CA PRO A 165 -4.06 16.56 -12.77
C PRO A 165 -3.93 18.09 -12.63
N ILE A 166 -4.96 18.85 -13.00
CA ILE A 166 -4.91 20.32 -13.00
C ILE A 166 -5.29 20.91 -11.63
N HIS A 167 -6.35 20.38 -11.01
CA HIS A 167 -6.98 21.02 -9.85
C HIS A 167 -7.07 20.13 -8.62
N PHE A 168 -6.90 18.81 -8.76
CA PHE A 168 -7.22 17.85 -7.71
C PHE A 168 -6.04 16.96 -7.33
N LEU A 169 -4.81 17.46 -7.51
CA LEU A 169 -3.62 16.86 -6.91
C LEU A 169 -3.30 17.56 -5.59
N ASP A 170 -3.03 16.77 -4.55
CA ASP A 170 -2.46 17.27 -3.30
C ASP A 170 -1.03 17.80 -3.52
N GLY A 171 -0.47 18.53 -2.55
CA GLY A 171 0.91 19.03 -2.59
C GLY A 171 1.98 17.93 -2.75
N ASN A 172 1.59 16.66 -2.59
CA ASN A 172 2.42 15.48 -2.81
C ASN A 172 2.15 14.77 -4.14
N GLY A 173 1.35 15.34 -5.05
CA GLY A 173 1.00 14.75 -6.35
C GLY A 173 -0.01 13.60 -6.28
N ILE A 174 -0.72 13.44 -5.15
CA ILE A 174 -1.74 12.38 -4.97
C ILE A 174 -3.10 12.93 -5.40
N SER A 175 -3.84 12.14 -6.18
CA SER A 175 -5.21 12.51 -6.55
C SER A 175 -6.13 12.57 -5.32
N LEU A 176 -6.82 13.70 -5.15
CA LEU A 176 -7.86 13.90 -4.14
C LEU A 176 -9.20 13.27 -4.54
N LEU A 177 -9.35 12.93 -5.82
CA LEU A 177 -10.54 12.29 -6.37
C LEU A 177 -10.19 10.91 -6.90
N GLU A 178 -11.09 9.96 -6.65
CA GLU A 178 -10.99 8.61 -7.18
C GLU A 178 -12.17 8.35 -8.11
N ILE A 179 -11.87 7.75 -9.27
CA ILE A 179 -12.87 7.38 -10.27
C ILE A 179 -13.16 5.90 -10.07
N LEU A 180 -14.45 5.58 -9.92
CA LEU A 180 -14.93 4.20 -9.84
C LEU A 180 -14.68 3.47 -11.17
N ASP A 181 -14.17 2.23 -11.12
CA ASP A 181 -13.94 1.41 -12.32
C ASP A 181 -15.24 0.94 -12.99
N GLU A 182 -16.37 0.98 -12.26
CA GLU A 182 -17.69 0.60 -12.75
C GLU A 182 -18.43 1.78 -13.38
N TYR A 183 -18.81 1.65 -14.66
CA TYR A 183 -19.62 2.64 -15.36
C TYR A 183 -21.08 2.56 -14.94
N VAL A 184 -21.60 3.68 -14.42
CA VAL A 184 -23.01 3.81 -14.05
C VAL A 184 -23.91 3.94 -15.27
N ILE A 185 -23.49 4.74 -16.26
CA ILE A 185 -24.21 4.98 -17.52
C ILE A 185 -23.18 5.08 -18.64
N SER A 186 -23.48 4.48 -19.79
CA SER A 186 -22.73 4.68 -21.04
C SER A 186 -23.64 5.37 -22.06
N TYR A 187 -23.15 6.44 -22.66
CA TYR A 187 -23.87 7.22 -23.65
C TYR A 187 -22.96 7.67 -24.80
N HIS A 188 -23.56 7.98 -25.94
CA HIS A 188 -22.85 8.55 -27.08
C HIS A 188 -23.04 10.06 -27.12
N VAL A 189 -21.94 10.80 -27.27
CA VAL A 189 -21.98 12.23 -27.56
C VAL A 189 -22.30 12.40 -29.04
N VAL A 190 -23.42 13.07 -29.33
CA VAL A 190 -23.93 13.26 -30.69
C VAL A 190 -24.17 14.75 -30.99
N MET A 191 -24.06 15.11 -32.26
CA MET A 191 -24.46 16.44 -32.73
C MET A 191 -25.95 16.42 -33.07
N ILE A 192 -26.71 17.33 -32.47
CA ILE A 192 -28.17 17.41 -32.65
C ILE A 192 -28.48 18.53 -33.66
N LEU A 193 -29.31 18.20 -34.66
CA LEU A 193 -29.82 19.15 -35.66
C LEU A 193 -31.35 19.15 -35.67
N SER A 194 -31.95 20.23 -36.19
CA SER A 194 -33.41 20.30 -36.37
C SER A 194 -33.90 19.19 -37.29
N LYS A 195 -35.10 18.66 -37.03
CA LYS A 195 -35.70 17.62 -37.86
C LYS A 195 -35.82 18.08 -39.32
N GLY A 196 -35.31 17.27 -40.26
CA GLY A 196 -35.32 17.58 -41.69
C GLY A 196 -34.18 18.52 -42.15
N HIS A 197 -33.15 18.72 -41.33
CA HIS A 197 -32.04 19.59 -41.70
C HIS A 197 -31.24 19.01 -42.89
N VAL A 198 -31.10 19.80 -43.96
CA VAL A 198 -30.50 19.39 -45.24
C VAL A 198 -29.04 18.93 -45.10
N LEU A 199 -28.32 19.41 -44.08
CA LEU A 199 -26.91 19.06 -43.87
C LEU A 199 -26.69 17.77 -43.07
N LEU A 200 -27.73 17.12 -42.57
CA LEU A 200 -27.59 15.96 -41.68
C LEU A 200 -26.70 14.86 -42.27
N ASP A 201 -26.95 14.46 -43.52
CA ASP A 201 -26.18 13.42 -44.19
C ASP A 201 -24.71 13.83 -44.38
N ARG A 202 -24.48 15.11 -44.69
CA ARG A 202 -23.14 15.65 -44.86
C ARG A 202 -22.37 15.64 -43.54
N PHE A 203 -23.00 16.01 -42.43
CA PHE A 203 -22.39 15.93 -41.10
C PHE A 203 -22.04 14.48 -40.73
N ASN A 204 -22.97 13.54 -40.96
CA ASN A 204 -22.73 12.12 -40.67
C ASN A 204 -21.52 11.56 -41.43
N ILE A 205 -21.39 11.88 -42.73
CA ILE A 205 -20.25 11.46 -43.55
C ILE A 205 -18.94 12.06 -43.01
N ILE A 206 -18.94 13.34 -42.65
CA ILE A 206 -17.74 14.00 -42.13
C ILE A 206 -17.34 13.41 -40.78
N ILE A 207 -18.29 13.21 -39.87
CA ILE A 207 -18.04 12.62 -38.56
C ILE A 207 -17.49 11.20 -38.72
N SER A 208 -18.08 10.36 -39.57
CA SER A 208 -17.58 9.00 -39.86
C SER A 208 -16.15 9.02 -40.39
N ARG A 209 -15.80 9.92 -41.31
CA ARG A 209 -14.42 10.07 -41.81
C ARG A 209 -13.44 10.50 -40.73
N ILE A 210 -13.85 11.40 -39.83
CA ILE A 210 -13.02 11.88 -38.71
C ILE A 210 -12.78 10.75 -37.70
N THR A 211 -13.81 9.96 -37.39
CA THR A 211 -13.73 8.83 -36.47
C THR A 211 -12.89 7.69 -37.06
N GLU A 212 -13.15 7.30 -38.31
CA GLU A 212 -12.44 6.22 -39.00
C GLU A 212 -10.99 6.60 -39.29
N GLY A 213 -10.72 7.88 -39.55
CA GLY A 213 -9.36 8.41 -39.68
C GLY A 213 -8.58 8.50 -38.37
N GLY A 214 -9.18 8.12 -37.23
CA GLY A 214 -8.53 8.16 -35.91
C GLY A 214 -8.22 9.57 -35.41
N LEU A 215 -8.82 10.61 -36.00
CA LEU A 215 -8.46 11.99 -35.74
C LEU A 215 -8.88 12.42 -34.32
N LEU A 216 -10.02 11.90 -33.84
CA LEU A 216 -10.45 12.08 -32.43
C LEU A 216 -9.44 11.51 -31.44
N VAL A 217 -8.97 10.29 -31.66
CA VAL A 217 -7.97 9.63 -30.80
C VAL A 217 -6.67 10.43 -30.80
N LYS A 218 -6.25 10.91 -31.97
CA LYS A 218 -5.07 11.77 -32.09
C LYS A 218 -5.24 13.06 -31.27
N TRP A 219 -6.34 13.79 -31.46
CA TRP A 219 -6.57 15.05 -30.74
C TRP A 219 -6.61 14.86 -29.22
N MET A 220 -7.27 13.79 -28.76
CA MET A 220 -7.33 13.46 -27.34
C MET A 220 -5.94 13.16 -26.76
N ARG A 221 -5.12 12.41 -27.50
CA ARG A 221 -3.71 12.17 -27.13
C ARG A 221 -2.89 13.45 -27.16
N ASP A 222 -3.07 14.31 -28.15
CA ASP A 222 -2.32 15.58 -28.26
C ASP A 222 -2.65 16.53 -27.09
N ILE A 223 -3.93 16.57 -26.67
CA ILE A 223 -4.38 17.32 -25.48
C ILE A 223 -3.72 16.77 -24.22
N ASN A 224 -3.71 15.45 -24.03
CA ASN A 224 -3.08 14.83 -22.87
C ASN A 224 -1.55 14.97 -22.88
N MET A 225 -0.90 14.84 -24.05
CA MET A 225 0.56 14.87 -24.17
C MET A 225 1.14 16.26 -23.92
N ASN A 226 0.52 17.30 -24.48
CA ASN A 226 0.92 18.69 -24.20
C ASN A 226 0.84 19.01 -22.70
N ARG A 227 0.03 18.26 -21.95
CA ARG A 227 -0.13 18.44 -20.51
C ARG A 227 0.82 17.62 -19.70
N THR A 228 1.07 16.36 -20.05
CA THR A 228 2.14 15.58 -19.41
C THR A 228 3.49 16.29 -19.53
N LEU A 229 3.72 17.08 -20.58
CA LEU A 229 4.95 17.88 -20.72
C LEU A 229 4.95 19.15 -19.84
N GLY A 230 3.78 19.75 -19.60
CA GLY A 230 3.63 20.88 -18.66
C GLY A 230 3.64 20.46 -17.20
N ASP A 231 3.00 19.33 -16.89
CA ASP A 231 2.99 18.69 -15.57
C ASP A 231 4.33 18.04 -15.28
N ALA A 232 5.02 17.36 -16.21
CA ALA A 232 6.38 16.86 -15.95
C ALA A 232 7.41 17.98 -15.67
N ALA A 233 7.12 19.22 -16.08
CA ALA A 233 7.90 20.39 -15.70
C ALA A 233 7.57 20.93 -14.29
N TYR A 234 6.43 20.51 -13.70
CA TYR A 234 5.92 20.94 -12.39
C TYR A 234 5.91 19.82 -11.32
N SER A 235 5.68 18.58 -11.72
CA SER A 235 5.92 17.36 -10.97
C SER A 235 7.43 17.17 -10.94
N ASN A 236 8.07 17.82 -9.98
CA ASN A 236 9.28 17.29 -9.39
C ASN A 236 8.96 15.85 -9.01
N ASP A 237 9.36 14.92 -9.88
CA ASP A 237 9.33 13.46 -9.69
C ASP A 237 10.38 13.10 -8.62
N GLU A 238 10.37 13.85 -7.53
CA GLU A 238 11.12 13.59 -6.34
C GLU A 238 10.41 12.46 -5.64
N TRP A 239 10.78 11.24 -6.02
CA TRP A 239 10.71 10.03 -5.21
C TRP A 239 10.48 10.39 -3.74
N ARG A 240 9.28 10.13 -3.25
CA ARG A 240 8.80 10.57 -1.94
C ARG A 240 9.90 10.36 -0.89
N ARG A 241 10.50 11.46 -0.43
CA ARG A 241 11.63 11.40 0.48
C ARG A 241 11.14 10.86 1.82
N LEU A 242 11.70 9.76 2.29
CA LEU A 242 11.34 9.16 3.57
C LEU A 242 11.68 10.15 4.69
N THR A 243 10.65 10.73 5.32
CA THR A 243 10.81 11.67 6.43
C THR A 243 10.96 10.96 7.78
N LEU A 244 11.50 11.66 8.78
CA LEU A 244 11.69 11.18 10.16
C LEU A 244 10.39 10.68 10.81
N ILE A 245 9.23 11.19 10.37
CA ILE A 245 7.91 10.78 10.88
C ILE A 245 7.66 9.30 10.60
N HIS A 246 8.05 8.81 9.42
CA HIS A 246 7.88 7.39 9.06
C HIS A 246 8.81 6.46 9.86
N LEU A 247 9.92 6.97 10.41
CA LEU A 247 10.92 6.20 11.15
C LEU A 247 10.82 6.33 12.68
N GLN A 248 9.80 7.04 13.17
CA GLN A 248 9.64 7.32 14.60
C GLN A 248 9.45 6.05 15.43
N GLY A 249 8.71 5.05 14.92
CA GLY A 249 8.50 3.76 15.60
C GLY A 249 9.80 3.00 15.89
N PRO A 250 10.62 2.68 14.88
CA PRO A 250 11.94 2.08 15.08
C PRO A 250 12.85 2.85 16.06
N LEU A 251 12.85 4.19 16.00
CA LEU A 251 13.65 5.03 16.90
C LEU A 251 13.20 4.91 18.36
N PHE A 252 11.89 4.89 18.62
CA PHE A 252 11.38 4.67 19.97
C PHE A 252 11.70 3.27 20.50
N LEU A 253 11.61 2.25 19.64
CA LEU A 253 11.94 0.87 20.02
C LEU A 253 13.44 0.75 20.39
N LEU A 254 14.32 1.44 19.66
CA LEU A 254 15.75 1.52 19.96
C LEU A 254 15.99 2.19 21.32
N LEU A 255 15.40 3.36 21.57
CA LEU A 255 15.53 4.07 22.85
C LEU A 255 15.01 3.24 24.03
N PHE A 256 13.86 2.57 23.84
CA PHE A 256 13.31 1.66 24.83
C PHE A 256 14.26 0.49 25.11
N GLY A 257 14.81 -0.13 24.07
CA GLY A 257 15.77 -1.22 24.21
C GLY A 257 17.05 -0.81 24.95
N LEU A 258 17.59 0.38 24.64
CA LEU A 258 18.74 0.95 25.36
C LEU A 258 18.39 1.21 26.84
N GLY A 259 17.19 1.72 27.12
CA GLY A 259 16.70 1.92 28.48
C GLY A 259 16.63 0.62 29.28
N VAL A 260 16.03 -0.43 28.70
CA VAL A 260 15.98 -1.76 29.34
C VAL A 260 17.38 -2.32 29.58
N SER A 261 18.29 -2.22 28.61
CA SER A 261 19.67 -2.68 28.75
C SER A 261 20.44 -1.91 29.83
N PHE A 262 20.18 -0.61 29.99
CA PHE A 262 20.80 0.20 31.04
C PHE A 262 20.29 -0.21 32.43
N VAL A 263 18.97 -0.41 32.57
CA VAL A 263 18.36 -0.87 33.82
C VAL A 263 18.85 -2.26 34.22
N THR A 264 18.95 -3.21 33.28
CA THR A 264 19.48 -4.55 33.59
C THR A 264 20.93 -4.51 34.04
N LEU A 265 21.77 -3.65 33.43
CA LEU A 265 23.16 -3.44 33.86
C LEU A 265 23.23 -2.85 35.27
N LEU A 266 22.39 -1.85 35.59
CA LEU A 266 22.31 -1.29 36.93
C LEU A 266 21.89 -2.34 37.97
N LEU A 267 20.88 -3.15 37.66
CA LEU A 267 20.43 -4.24 38.52
C LEU A 267 21.54 -5.28 38.74
N GLU A 268 22.30 -5.63 37.69
CA GLU A 268 23.43 -6.55 37.82
C GLU A 268 24.52 -5.99 38.75
N VAL A 269 24.87 -4.71 38.62
CA VAL A 269 25.87 -4.05 39.47
C VAL A 269 25.42 -3.98 40.93
N VAL A 270 24.14 -3.66 41.18
CA VAL A 270 23.58 -3.59 42.54
C VAL A 270 23.52 -4.98 43.19
N CYS A 271 23.03 -5.99 42.47
CA CYS A 271 22.97 -7.37 42.97
C CYS A 271 24.36 -7.94 43.22
N LYS A 272 25.34 -7.66 42.34
CA LYS A 272 26.73 -8.14 42.51
C LYS A 272 27.44 -7.45 43.68
N LYS A 273 27.18 -6.17 43.93
CA LYS A 273 27.65 -5.48 45.15
C LYS A 273 27.06 -6.08 46.42
N ARG A 274 25.78 -6.49 46.39
CA ARG A 274 25.11 -7.11 47.55
C ARG A 274 25.62 -8.52 47.86
N LEU A 275 26.04 -9.28 46.85
CA LEU A 275 26.61 -10.63 46.97
C LEU A 275 28.08 -10.65 47.45
N PHE A 276 28.80 -9.53 47.37
CA PHE A 276 30.18 -9.40 47.86
C PHE A 276 30.29 -8.77 49.27
N CYS A 277 29.16 -8.35 49.86
CA CYS A 277 29.09 -7.71 51.18
C CYS A 277 28.46 -8.61 52.26
N VAL A 278 28.33 -9.91 52.00
CA VAL A 278 27.97 -10.97 52.97
C VAL A 278 29.08 -12.00 52.93
#